data_AF-A0AAV7HKA7-F1
#
_entry.id   AF-A0AAV7HKA7-F1
#
_cell.length_a   1.000
_cell.length_b   1.000
_cell.length_c   1.000
_cell.angle_alpha   90.00
_cell.angle_beta   90.00
_cell.angle_gamma   90.00
#
_symmetry.space_group_name_H-M   'P 1'
#
loop_
_entity.id
_entity.type
_entity.pdbx_description
1 polymer ?
#
loop_
_entity_poly.entity_id
_entity_poly.type
_entity_poly.pdbx_seq_one_letter_code
_entity_poly.pdbx_strand_id
1 'polypeptide(L)' 'MSKAKIAVLLIFLLAMAATTNAVNCCTDNHAWGDPKVHHCLGPDDEDNCNTWCMQDCRGGICKIRNKLHVCHCYC' A
#
# COMPACT_ATOMS: atom_id res chain seq x y z
N MET A 1 -11.60 37.28 -11.91
CA MET A 1 -11.37 36.44 -10.72
C MET A 1 -10.14 36.97 -9.98
N SER A 2 -10.24 37.28 -8.68
CA SER A 2 -9.12 37.84 -7.92
C SER A 2 -7.99 36.81 -7.75
N LYS A 3 -6.72 37.23 -7.81
CA LYS A 3 -5.52 36.37 -7.66
C LYS A 3 -5.59 35.45 -6.43
N ALA A 4 -6.19 35.94 -5.34
CA ALA A 4 -6.44 35.16 -4.12
C ALA A 4 -7.37 33.94 -4.33
N LYS A 5 -8.38 34.04 -5.20
CA LYS A 5 -9.31 32.93 -5.50
C LYS A 5 -8.63 31.83 -6.30
N ILE A 6 -7.69 32.19 -7.18
CA ILE A 6 -6.88 31.24 -7.95
C ILE A 6 -5.91 30.50 -7.01
N ALA A 7 -5.28 31.23 -6.08
CA ALA A 7 -4.39 30.62 -5.09
C ALA A 7 -5.12 29.63 -4.18
N VAL A 8 -6.31 29.98 -3.67
CA VAL A 8 -7.12 29.07 -2.84
C VAL A 8 -7.55 27.82 -3.62
N LEU A 9 -7.96 27.96 -4.88
CA LEU A 9 -8.35 26.83 -5.72
C LEU A 9 -7.19 25.86 -5.97
N LEU A 10 -5.98 26.38 -6.20
CA LEU A 10 -4.78 25.58 -6.43
C LEU A 10 -4.36 24.79 -5.17
N ILE A 11 -4.48 25.40 -3.98
CA ILE A 11 -4.17 24.74 -2.71
C ILE A 11 -5.14 23.57 -2.44
N PHE A 12 -6.42 23.73 -2.75
CA PHE A 12 -7.42 22.65 -2.61
C PHE A 12 -7.18 21.47 -3.56
N LEU A 13 -6.69 21.71 -4.78
CA LEU A 13 -6.46 20.66 -5.78
C LEU A 13 -5.22 19.80 -5.47
N LEU A 14 -4.24 20.33 -4.75
CA LEU A 14 -3.02 19.60 -4.35
C LEU A 14 -3.25 18.54 -3.27
N ALA A 15 -4.41 18.55 -2.59
CA ALA A 15 -4.70 17.63 -1.49
C ALA A 15 -5.23 16.25 -1.94
N MET A 16 -5.45 16.02 -3.24
CA MET A 16 -6.16 14.83 -3.72
C MET A 16 -5.31 14.00 -4.70
N ALA A 17 -4.23 13.39 -4.22
CA ALA A 17 -3.51 12.37 -5.00
C ALA A 17 -2.68 11.43 -4.11
N ALA A 18 -3.33 10.77 -3.16
CA ALA A 18 -2.78 9.56 -2.54
C ALA A 18 -3.87 8.48 -2.62
N THR A 19 -3.97 7.81 -3.77
CA THR A 19 -4.66 6.53 -3.84
C THR A 19 -3.77 5.51 -3.16
N THR A 20 -3.87 5.42 -1.83
CA THR A 20 -3.33 4.26 -1.12
C THR A 20 -4.22 3.08 -1.51
N ASN A 21 -3.64 2.03 -2.08
CA ASN A 21 -4.35 0.76 -2.18
C ASN A 21 -4.71 0.37 -0.75
N ALA A 22 -6.01 0.43 -0.41
CA ALA A 22 -6.46 0.13 0.94
C ALA A 22 -5.96 -1.25 1.36
N VAL A 23 -5.35 -1.34 2.54
CA VAL A 23 -4.80 -2.59 3.06
C VAL A 23 -5.96 -3.44 3.58
N ASN A 24 -6.14 -4.63 3.02
CA ASN A 24 -7.15 -5.57 3.47
C ASN A 24 -6.52 -6.58 4.44
N CYS A 25 -7.01 -6.62 5.68
CA CYS A 25 -6.60 -7.62 6.66
C CYS A 25 -7.20 -9.00 6.35
N CYS A 26 -6.63 -10.05 6.94
CA CYS A 26 -7.05 -11.44 6.76
C CYS A 26 -6.98 -11.95 5.32
N THR A 27 -6.17 -11.33 4.46
CA THR A 27 -6.18 -11.55 3.01
C THR A 27 -4.77 -11.78 2.48
N ASP A 28 -4.67 -12.66 1.47
CA ASP A 28 -3.47 -12.87 0.67
C ASP A 28 -3.44 -11.84 -0.48
N ASN A 29 -2.43 -10.97 -0.48
CA ASN A 29 -2.26 -9.93 -1.48
C ASN A 29 -1.10 -10.30 -2.41
N HIS A 30 -1.38 -10.58 -3.68
CA HIS A 30 -0.34 -10.84 -4.68
C HIS A 30 0.35 -9.55 -5.14
N ALA A 31 -0.41 -8.45 -5.24
CA ALA A 31 0.10 -7.11 -5.50
C ALA A 31 -0.18 -6.25 -4.27
N TRP A 32 0.88 -5.69 -3.69
CA TRP A 32 0.84 -4.89 -2.46
C TRP A 32 2.01 -3.91 -2.47
N GLY A 33 1.93 -2.79 -1.74
CA GLY A 33 2.95 -1.74 -1.85
C GLY A 33 3.08 -1.18 -3.27
N ASP A 34 4.27 -1.28 -3.88
CA ASP A 34 4.52 -0.86 -5.28
C ASP A 34 4.14 -1.98 -6.27
N PRO A 35 3.14 -1.77 -7.16
CA PRO A 35 2.71 -2.79 -8.12
C PRO A 35 3.75 -3.20 -9.18
N LYS A 36 4.90 -2.52 -9.26
CA LYS A 36 5.99 -2.85 -10.20
C LYS A 36 7.04 -3.82 -9.64
N VAL A 37 7.01 -4.10 -8.34
CA VAL A 37 8.01 -4.96 -7.69
C VAL A 37 7.47 -6.39 -7.61
N HIS A 38 8.33 -7.38 -7.90
CA HIS A 38 8.01 -8.78 -7.62
C HIS A 38 8.21 -9.04 -6.13
N HIS A 39 7.13 -9.26 -5.42
CA HIS A 39 7.13 -9.25 -3.96
C HIS A 39 7.38 -10.62 -3.35
N CYS A 40 7.98 -10.65 -2.16
CA CYS A 40 8.18 -11.83 -1.31
C CYS A 40 9.17 -12.86 -1.86
N LEU A 41 10.31 -12.40 -2.39
CA LEU A 41 11.42 -13.21 -2.87
C LEU A 41 12.61 -13.28 -1.89
N GLY A 42 12.61 -12.47 -0.82
CA GLY A 42 13.68 -12.45 0.18
C GLY A 42 13.27 -11.77 1.50
N PRO A 43 14.19 -11.70 2.48
CA PRO A 43 13.91 -11.15 3.82
C PRO A 43 13.50 -9.67 3.80
N ASP A 44 14.10 -8.85 2.92
CA ASP A 44 13.72 -7.43 2.78
C ASP A 44 12.25 -7.27 2.37
N ASP A 45 11.73 -8.18 1.55
CA ASP A 45 10.31 -8.17 1.16
C ASP A 45 9.40 -8.58 2.31
N GLU A 46 9.88 -9.41 3.24
CA GLU A 46 9.11 -9.81 4.42
C GLU A 46 8.94 -8.63 5.39
N ASP A 47 9.99 -7.86 5.64
CA ASP A 47 9.93 -6.63 6.44
C ASP A 47 9.04 -5.56 5.76
N ASN A 48 9.13 -5.44 4.44
CA ASN A 48 8.26 -4.55 3.67
C ASN A 48 6.78 -4.99 3.75
N CYS A 49 6.50 -6.29 3.64
CA CYS A 49 5.15 -6.85 3.78
C CYS A 49 4.58 -6.56 5.15
N ASN A 50 5.38 -6.79 6.20
CA ASN A 50 4.98 -6.49 7.56
C ASN A 50 4.68 -5.00 7.73
N THR A 51 5.58 -4.13 7.28
CA THR A 51 5.43 -2.66 7.36
C THR A 51 4.21 -2.17 6.59
N TRP A 52 3.95 -2.70 5.40
CA TRP A 52 2.77 -2.37 4.61
C TRP A 52 1.48 -2.77 5.34
N CYS A 53 1.41 -4.00 5.87
CA CYS A 53 0.24 -4.46 6.60
C CYS A 53 0.01 -3.70 7.92
N MET A 54 1.06 -3.26 8.62
CA MET A 54 0.94 -2.54 9.90
C MET A 54 0.25 -1.18 9.80
N GLN A 55 -0.04 -0.67 8.60
CA GLN A 55 -0.80 0.56 8.42
C GLN A 55 -2.23 0.42 8.97
N ASP A 56 -2.88 -0.72 8.73
CA ASP A 56 -4.28 -0.97 9.10
C ASP A 56 -4.51 -2.34 9.80
N CYS A 57 -3.49 -3.20 9.86
CA CYS A 57 -3.58 -4.60 10.32
C CYS A 57 -2.51 -4.93 11.39
N ARG A 58 -2.52 -6.15 11.96
CA ARG A 58 -1.56 -6.59 13.00
C ARG A 58 -0.15 -6.90 12.49
N GLY A 59 0.14 -6.58 11.23
CA GLY A 59 1.35 -6.96 10.53
C GLY A 59 1.10 -8.00 9.44
N GLY A 60 2.17 -8.45 8.82
CA GLY A 60 2.12 -9.28 7.62
C GLY A 60 3.27 -10.25 7.52
N ILE A 61 3.10 -11.26 6.66
CA ILE A 61 4.15 -12.23 6.35
C ILE A 61 4.09 -12.64 4.88
N CYS A 62 5.25 -12.90 4.30
CA CYS A 62 5.37 -13.48 2.97
C CYS A 62 5.01 -14.97 2.97
N LYS A 63 4.18 -15.40 2.01
CA LYS A 63 3.77 -16.80 1.81
C LYS A 63 3.79 -17.17 0.34
N ILE A 64 3.87 -18.48 0.08
CA ILE A 64 3.59 -19.05 -1.25
C ILE A 64 2.18 -19.66 -1.23
N ARG A 65 1.34 -19.26 -2.18
CA ARG A 65 -0.04 -19.72 -2.37
C ARG A 65 -0.31 -19.93 -3.84
N ASN A 66 -0.74 -21.13 -4.24
CA ASN A 66 -1.02 -21.46 -5.65
C ASN A 66 0.12 -21.07 -6.61
N LYS A 67 1.39 -21.29 -6.18
CA LYS A 67 2.61 -20.91 -6.92
C LYS A 67 2.83 -19.40 -7.08
N LEU A 68 2.08 -18.56 -6.36
CA LEU A 68 2.27 -17.12 -6.28
C LEU A 68 2.89 -16.76 -4.94
N HIS A 69 3.81 -15.80 -4.98
CA HIS A 69 4.30 -15.12 -3.80
C HIS A 69 3.28 -14.04 -3.41
N VAL A 70 2.86 -14.05 -2.15
CA VAL A 70 1.82 -13.16 -1.62
C VAL A 70 2.22 -12.62 -0.26
N CYS A 71 1.79 -11.41 0.07
CA CYS A 71 1.83 -10.88 1.42
C CYS A 71 0.48 -11.12 2.10
N HIS A 72 0.50 -11.87 3.19
CA HIS A 72 -0.68 -12.14 4.01
C HIS A 72 -0.73 -11.14 5.16
N CYS A 73 -1.73 -10.26 5.19
CA CYS A 73 -1.95 -9.37 6.33
C CYS A 73 -2.81 -10.05 7.40
N TYR A 74 -2.40 -9.97 8.66
CA TYR A 74 -3.13 -10.57 9.79
C TYR A 74 -4.25 -9.68 10.32
N CYS A 75 -5.38 -10.29 10.65
CA CYS A 75 -6.29 -9.75 11.67
C CYS A 75 -5.75 -10.04 13.08
#